data_AF-A0A6I7LV68-F1
#
_entry.id   AF-A0A6I7LV68-F1
#
_cell.length_a   1.000
_cell.length_b   1.000
_cell.length_c   1.000
_cell.angle_alpha   90.00
_cell.angle_beta   90.00
_cell.angle_gamma   90.00
#
_symmetry.space_group_name_H-M   'P 1'
#
loop_
_entity.id
_entity.type
_entity.pdbx_description
1 polymer ?
#
loop_
_entity_poly.entity_id
_entity_poly.type
_entity_poly.pdbx_seq_one_letter_code
_entity_poly.pdbx_strand_id
1 'polypeptide(L)'
;MEKPHRIAMIYGYAVCLVAIITLLIAIPNMVNSIIDLGDPIHSGGFYSPAKQPSLASFENYKMDVLSTPQSEGKTGVTAYVPDDQTLRAMYEAARDDKIASALHIARRTIVVFGLLTIISALLFIIHFRWMRTLSKAAL
;
A
#
# COMPACT_ATOMS: atom_id res chain seq x y z
N MET A 1 22.16 42.07 17.57
CA MET A 1 21.94 40.70 18.07
C MET A 1 21.03 39.93 17.10
N GLU A 2 21.44 39.75 15.83
CA GLU A 2 20.55 39.31 14.73
C GLU A 2 20.58 37.81 14.39
N LYS A 3 21.52 37.06 14.99
CA LYS A 3 21.77 35.65 14.65
C LYS A 3 20.70 34.64 15.11
N PRO A 4 20.01 34.77 16.27
CA PRO A 4 19.12 33.71 16.73
C PRO A 4 17.86 33.59 15.87
N HIS A 5 17.36 34.69 15.32
CA HIS A 5 16.16 34.70 14.46
C HIS A 5 16.38 33.99 13.11
N ARG A 6 17.56 34.12 12.50
CA ARG A 6 17.85 33.47 11.20
C ARG A 6 17.93 31.95 11.32
N ILE A 7 18.52 31.42 12.40
CA ILE A 7 18.62 29.97 12.64
C ILE A 7 17.22 29.38 12.87
N ALA A 8 16.38 30.05 13.67
CA ALA A 8 14.99 29.63 13.89
C ALA A 8 14.17 29.62 12.58
N MET A 9 14.38 30.62 11.71
CA MET A 9 13.69 30.67 10.40
C MET A 9 14.10 29.52 9.46
N ILE A 10 15.39 29.20 9.39
CA ILE A 10 15.88 28.09 8.54
C ILE A 10 15.29 26.77 9.01
N TYR A 11 15.26 26.53 10.33
CA TYR A 11 14.65 25.33 10.90
C TYR A 11 13.16 25.23 10.55
N GLY A 12 12.39 26.31 10.75
CA GLY A 12 10.96 26.32 10.45
C GLY A 12 10.64 26.04 8.98
N TYR A 13 11.40 26.64 8.05
CA TYR A 13 11.25 26.36 6.62
C TYR A 13 11.66 24.94 6.24
N ALA A 14 12.73 24.39 6.84
CA ALA A 14 13.13 23.01 6.60
C ALA A 14 12.04 22.02 7.03
N VAL A 15 11.43 22.22 8.21
CA VAL A 15 10.31 21.38 8.67
C VAL A 15 9.10 21.49 7.75
N CYS A 16 8.76 22.70 7.30
CA CYS A 16 7.69 22.92 6.32
C CYS A 16 7.96 22.20 4.99
N LEU A 17 9.20 22.24 4.50
CA LEU A 17 9.58 21.57 3.26
C LEU A 17 9.44 20.04 3.39
N VAL A 18 9.96 19.46 4.47
CA VAL A 18 9.85 18.03 4.73
C VAL A 18 8.38 17.63 4.83
N ALA A 19 7.55 18.39 5.57
CA ALA A 19 6.12 18.12 5.69
C ALA A 19 5.39 18.12 4.34
N ILE A 20 5.72 19.06 3.44
CA ILE A 20 5.15 19.09 2.08
C ILE A 20 5.57 17.86 1.28
N ILE A 21 6.85 17.50 1.28
CA ILE A 21 7.36 16.33 0.56
C ILE A 21 6.66 15.06 1.08
N THR A 22 6.54 14.91 2.39
CA THR A 22 5.83 13.78 3.01
C THR A 22 4.36 13.76 2.60
N LEU A 23 3.68 14.92 2.55
CA LEU A 23 2.27 15.02 2.13
C LEU A 23 2.09 14.59 0.66
N LEU A 24 2.99 15.01 -0.23
CA LEU A 24 2.98 14.66 -1.65
C LEU A 24 3.16 13.16 -1.88
N ILE A 25 3.89 12.47 -0.99
CA ILE A 25 4.03 11.02 -1.05
C ILE A 25 2.82 10.34 -0.39
N ALA A 26 2.33 10.88 0.73
CA ALA A 26 1.29 10.21 1.52
C ALA A 26 -0.08 10.21 0.84
N ILE A 27 -0.47 11.31 0.20
CA ILE A 27 -1.79 11.43 -0.42
C ILE A 27 -2.00 10.41 -1.55
N PRO A 28 -1.10 10.28 -2.55
CA PRO A 28 -1.28 9.29 -3.62
C PRO A 28 -1.36 7.85 -3.10
N ASN A 29 -0.53 7.50 -2.11
CA ASN A 29 -0.56 6.16 -1.50
C ASN A 29 -1.89 5.88 -0.79
N MET A 30 -2.45 6.89 -0.11
CA MET A 30 -3.75 6.78 0.53
C MET A 30 -4.87 6.64 -0.50
N VAL A 31 -4.85 7.43 -1.58
CA VAL A 31 -5.85 7.37 -2.67
C VAL A 31 -5.85 5.99 -3.33
N ASN A 32 -4.67 5.47 -3.69
CA ASN A 32 -4.55 4.13 -4.29
C ASN A 32 -5.15 3.05 -3.37
N SER A 33 -4.90 3.16 -2.07
CA SER A 33 -5.44 2.19 -1.09
C SER A 33 -6.97 2.26 -0.94
N ILE A 34 -7.56 3.44 -1.16
CA ILE A 34 -9.02 3.60 -1.17
C ILE A 34 -9.61 2.99 -2.45
N ILE A 35 -8.93 3.13 -3.59
CA ILE A 35 -9.34 2.50 -4.85
C ILE A 35 -9.26 0.97 -4.73
N ASP A 36 -8.18 0.45 -4.14
CA ASP A 36 -8.00 -0.99 -3.86
C ASP A 36 -9.10 -1.56 -2.95
N LEU A 37 -9.70 -0.74 -2.08
CA LEU A 37 -10.84 -1.13 -1.25
C LEU A 37 -12.12 -1.34 -2.09
N GLY A 38 -12.27 -0.63 -3.21
CA GLY A 38 -13.40 -0.74 -4.12
C GLY A 38 -13.36 -2.00 -4.99
N ASP A 39 -12.15 -2.47 -5.32
CA ASP A 39 -11.94 -3.71 -6.07
C ASP A 39 -10.75 -4.53 -5.52
N PRO A 40 -10.97 -5.28 -4.43
CA PRO A 40 -9.91 -6.04 -3.76
C PRO A 40 -9.45 -7.29 -4.55
N ILE A 41 -10.19 -7.72 -5.58
CA ILE A 41 -9.78 -8.86 -6.42
C ILE A 41 -8.73 -8.40 -7.44
N HIS A 42 -8.88 -7.18 -7.95
CA HIS A 42 -7.92 -6.58 -8.87
C HIS A 42 -6.88 -5.71 -8.16
N SER A 43 -6.97 -5.56 -6.83
CA SER A 43 -5.95 -4.88 -6.03
C SER A 43 -4.67 -5.71 -6.01
N GLY A 44 -3.83 -5.43 -6.99
CA GLY A 44 -2.54 -6.03 -7.21
C GLY A 44 -1.84 -5.07 -8.15
N GLY A 45 -1.19 -4.06 -7.56
CA GLY A 45 -0.42 -3.09 -8.33
C GLY A 45 0.61 -3.78 -9.22
N PHE A 46 1.27 -2.98 -10.06
CA PHE A 46 2.29 -3.39 -11.06
C PHE A 46 3.37 -4.40 -10.58
N TYR A 47 3.48 -4.63 -9.27
CA TYR A 47 4.40 -5.55 -8.60
C TYR A 47 3.77 -6.88 -8.14
N SER A 48 2.57 -7.24 -8.61
CA SER A 48 2.01 -8.56 -8.33
C SER A 48 2.91 -9.64 -8.97
N PRO A 49 3.35 -10.67 -8.22
CA PRO A 49 4.24 -11.68 -8.77
C PRO A 49 3.58 -12.37 -9.97
N ALA A 50 4.27 -12.38 -11.11
CA ALA A 50 3.80 -12.90 -12.40
C ALA A 50 3.45 -14.42 -12.42
N LYS A 51 3.39 -15.09 -11.26
CA LYS A 51 3.16 -16.52 -11.08
C LYS A 51 2.00 -16.85 -10.13
N GLN A 52 1.02 -15.96 -9.99
CA GLN A 52 -0.17 -16.28 -9.22
C GLN A 52 -1.27 -16.81 -10.16
N PRO A 53 -1.91 -17.95 -9.84
CA PRO A 53 -3.02 -18.47 -10.63
C PRO A 53 -4.12 -17.42 -10.76
N SER A 54 -4.67 -17.29 -11.95
CA SER A 54 -5.76 -16.35 -12.21
C SER A 54 -7.00 -16.77 -11.44
N LEU A 55 -7.41 -15.92 -10.49
CA LEU A 55 -8.63 -16.11 -9.70
C LEU A 55 -9.88 -15.52 -10.37
N ALA A 56 -9.74 -15.02 -11.61
CA ALA A 56 -10.83 -14.42 -12.37
C ALA A 56 -11.95 -15.41 -12.70
N SER A 57 -11.63 -16.70 -12.85
CA SER A 57 -12.60 -17.78 -13.02
C SER A 57 -12.03 -19.11 -12.53
N PHE A 58 -12.91 -20.04 -12.17
CA PHE A 58 -12.51 -21.40 -11.80
C PHE A 58 -11.77 -22.13 -12.93
N GLU A 59 -12.20 -21.93 -14.17
CA GLU A 59 -11.57 -22.56 -15.34
C GLU A 59 -10.14 -22.04 -15.57
N ASN A 60 -9.91 -20.73 -15.37
CA ASN A 60 -8.56 -20.17 -15.45
C ASN A 60 -7.67 -20.70 -14.31
N TYR A 61 -8.22 -20.78 -13.10
CA TYR A 61 -7.53 -21.37 -11.96
C TYR A 61 -7.15 -22.84 -12.20
N LYS A 62 -8.10 -23.64 -12.68
CA LYS A 62 -7.89 -25.05 -13.03
C LYS A 62 -6.83 -25.19 -14.11
N MET A 63 -6.90 -24.39 -15.16
CA MET A 63 -5.92 -24.37 -16.23
C MET A 63 -4.53 -24.01 -15.70
N ASP A 64 -4.38 -22.97 -14.87
CA ASP A 64 -3.08 -22.55 -14.33
C ASP A 64 -2.47 -23.57 -13.37
N VAL A 65 -3.29 -24.18 -12.50
CA VAL A 65 -2.86 -25.21 -11.55
C VAL A 65 -2.42 -26.48 -12.28
N LEU A 66 -3.15 -26.89 -13.32
CA LEU A 66 -2.83 -28.07 -14.14
C LEU A 66 -1.69 -27.80 -15.15
N SER A 67 -1.54 -26.55 -15.60
CA SER A 67 -0.50 -26.14 -16.57
C SER A 67 0.81 -25.75 -15.91
N THR A 68 0.83 -25.58 -14.58
CA THR A 68 2.08 -25.45 -13.82
C THR A 68 2.79 -26.79 -13.85
N PRO A 69 3.94 -26.95 -14.54
CA PRO A 69 4.65 -28.21 -14.53
C PRO A 69 5.07 -28.52 -13.08
N GLN A 70 4.45 -29.55 -12.48
CA GLN A 70 4.92 -30.12 -11.23
C GLN A 70 6.40 -30.44 -11.40
N SER A 71 7.24 -29.80 -10.59
CA SER A 71 8.69 -29.83 -10.71
C SER A 71 9.23 -31.22 -11.02
N GLU A 72 10.08 -31.26 -12.06
CA GLU A 72 10.96 -32.34 -12.48
C GLU A 72 11.94 -32.80 -11.37
N GLY A 73 11.45 -33.31 -10.23
CA GLY A 73 12.40 -33.59 -9.14
C GLY A 73 11.92 -34.28 -7.87
N LYS A 74 10.76 -34.96 -7.82
CA LYS A 74 10.44 -35.85 -6.68
C LYS A 74 9.93 -37.20 -7.16
N THR A 75 10.86 -38.16 -7.12
CA THR A 75 10.68 -39.59 -7.25
C THR A 75 9.51 -40.11 -6.41
N GLY A 76 8.55 -40.78 -7.07
CA GLY A 76 7.74 -41.83 -6.45
C GLY A 76 6.44 -41.42 -5.74
N VAL A 77 5.94 -40.20 -5.89
CA VAL A 77 4.58 -39.85 -5.44
C VAL A 77 3.69 -39.74 -6.66
N THR A 78 2.65 -40.57 -6.75
CA THR A 78 1.60 -40.45 -7.76
C THR A 78 1.20 -38.97 -7.87
N ALA A 79 1.22 -38.42 -9.08
CA ALA A 79 0.80 -37.04 -9.33
C ALA A 79 -0.63 -36.90 -8.78
N TYR A 80 -0.74 -36.32 -7.59
CA TYR A 80 -2.02 -36.10 -6.93
C TYR A 80 -2.75 -35.05 -7.76
N VAL A 81 -3.67 -35.51 -8.59
CA VAL A 81 -4.62 -34.66 -9.31
C VAL A 81 -5.81 -34.52 -8.38
N PRO A 82 -6.02 -33.37 -7.74
CA PRO A 82 -7.18 -33.17 -6.89
C PRO A 82 -8.44 -33.33 -7.74
N ASP A 83 -9.50 -33.90 -7.15
CA ASP A 83 -10.80 -33.96 -7.80
C ASP A 83 -11.38 -32.55 -7.99
N ASP A 84 -12.33 -32.41 -8.91
CA ASP A 84 -12.92 -31.10 -9.26
C ASP A 84 -13.58 -30.40 -8.06
N GLN A 85 -14.11 -31.15 -7.10
CA GLN A 85 -14.69 -30.58 -5.88
C GLN A 85 -13.60 -30.01 -4.96
N THR A 86 -12.48 -30.73 -4.81
CA THR A 86 -11.30 -30.24 -4.10
C THR A 86 -10.69 -29.02 -4.79
N LEU A 87 -10.57 -29.03 -6.13
CA LEU A 87 -10.09 -27.86 -6.89
C LEU A 87 -10.99 -26.64 -6.68
N ARG A 88 -12.31 -26.83 -6.64
CA ARG A 88 -13.26 -25.72 -6.40
C ARG A 88 -13.12 -25.18 -4.98
N ALA A 89 -12.98 -26.04 -3.97
CA ALA A 89 -12.72 -25.61 -2.60
C ALA A 89 -11.39 -24.84 -2.48
N MET A 90 -10.35 -25.27 -3.20
CA MET A 90 -9.07 -24.56 -3.26
C MET A 90 -9.20 -23.19 -3.95
N TYR A 91 -9.97 -23.09 -5.02
CA TYR A 91 -10.27 -21.82 -5.70
C TYR A 91 -11.00 -20.84 -4.77
N GLU A 92 -12.05 -21.30 -4.10
CA GLU A 92 -12.83 -20.47 -3.16
C GLU A 92 -11.95 -19.98 -2.00
N ALA A 93 -11.17 -20.88 -1.39
CA ALA A 93 -10.24 -20.51 -0.32
C ALA A 93 -9.17 -19.51 -0.80
N ALA A 94 -8.60 -19.71 -2.00
CA ALA A 94 -7.59 -18.81 -2.56
C ALA A 94 -8.17 -17.42 -2.89
N ARG A 95 -9.41 -17.38 -3.39
CA ARG A 95 -10.15 -16.13 -3.65
C ARG A 95 -10.42 -15.37 -2.35
N ASP A 96 -10.93 -16.07 -1.33
CA ASP A 96 -11.25 -15.45 -0.06
C ASP A 96 -9.99 -14.93 0.66
N ASP A 97 -8.90 -15.70 0.64
CA ASP A 97 -7.61 -15.26 1.18
C ASP A 97 -7.07 -14.02 0.45
N LYS A 98 -7.20 -14.00 -0.89
CA LYS A 98 -6.79 -12.84 -1.69
C LYS A 98 -7.56 -11.58 -1.35
N ILE A 99 -8.88 -11.68 -1.24
CA ILE A 99 -9.74 -10.56 -0.84
C ILE A 99 -9.38 -10.11 0.58
N ALA A 100 -9.21 -11.05 1.52
CA ALA A 100 -8.88 -10.73 2.90
C ALA A 100 -7.52 -10.01 3.00
N SER A 101 -6.52 -10.49 2.27
CA SER A 101 -5.18 -9.91 2.20
C SER A 101 -5.20 -8.52 1.58
N ALA A 102 -5.89 -8.34 0.45
CA ALA A 102 -6.12 -7.05 -0.19
C ALA A 102 -6.77 -6.03 0.76
N LEU A 103 -7.85 -6.43 1.42
CA LEU A 103 -8.55 -5.58 2.39
C LEU A 103 -7.66 -5.22 3.58
N HIS A 104 -6.84 -6.17 4.07
CA HIS A 104 -5.91 -5.91 5.16
C HIS A 104 -4.84 -4.89 4.75
N ILE A 105 -4.24 -5.07 3.57
CA ILE A 105 -3.23 -4.15 3.02
C ILE A 105 -3.82 -2.77 2.81
N ALA A 106 -4.99 -2.66 2.17
CA ALA A 106 -5.69 -1.41 1.94
C ALA A 106 -5.98 -0.68 3.26
N ARG A 107 -6.59 -1.37 4.24
CA ARG A 107 -6.90 -0.79 5.57
C ARG A 107 -5.66 -0.33 6.30
N ARG A 108 -4.61 -1.16 6.36
CA ARG A 108 -3.35 -0.80 7.01
C ARG A 108 -2.74 0.44 6.37
N THR A 109 -2.74 0.51 5.04
CA THR A 109 -2.14 1.61 4.28
C THR A 109 -2.93 2.90 4.48
N ILE A 110 -4.27 2.84 4.47
CA ILE A 110 -5.15 3.97 4.81
C ILE A 110 -4.84 4.49 6.22
N VAL A 111 -4.72 3.60 7.21
CA VAL A 111 -4.44 4.01 8.60
C VAL A 111 -3.06 4.67 8.71
N VAL A 112 -2.02 4.05 8.15
CA VAL A 112 -0.64 4.53 8.26
C VAL A 112 -0.48 5.87 7.53
N PHE A 113 -0.89 5.95 6.26
CA PHE A 113 -0.76 7.18 5.49
C PHE A 113 -1.77 8.26 5.90
N GLY A 114 -2.93 7.88 6.42
CA GLY A 114 -3.88 8.82 7.03
C GLY A 114 -3.29 9.50 8.27
N LEU A 115 -2.73 8.73 9.21
CA LEU A 115 -2.03 9.28 10.37
C LEU A 115 -0.84 10.15 9.96
N LEU A 116 -0.02 9.68 9.02
CA LEU A 116 1.12 10.45 8.51
C LEU A 116 0.69 11.77 7.88
N THR A 117 -0.42 11.77 7.13
CA THR A 117 -0.99 12.97 6.51
C THR A 117 -1.46 13.95 7.58
N ILE A 118 -2.18 13.48 8.60
CA ILE A 118 -2.65 14.33 9.71
C ILE A 118 -1.47 14.95 10.46
N ILE A 119 -0.47 14.15 10.85
CA ILE A 119 0.71 14.64 11.57
C ILE A 119 1.49 15.65 10.73
N SER A 120 1.71 15.36 9.45
CA SER A 120 2.41 16.26 8.53
C SER A 120 1.65 17.57 8.32
N ALA A 121 0.33 17.52 8.18
CA ALA A 121 -0.52 18.71 8.07
C ALA A 121 -0.45 19.56 9.34
N LEU A 122 -0.51 18.95 10.53
CA LEU A 122 -0.40 19.65 11.80
C LEU A 122 0.97 20.31 11.97
N LEU A 123 2.05 19.56 11.71
CA LEU A 123 3.41 20.09 11.76
C LEU A 123 3.57 21.27 10.81
N PHE A 124 3.09 21.14 9.57
CA PHE A 124 3.11 22.22 8.59
C PHE A 124 2.33 23.44 9.09
N ILE A 125 1.09 23.28 9.54
CA ILE A 125 0.26 24.41 10.00
C ILE A 125 0.90 25.13 11.20
N ILE A 126 1.38 24.37 12.18
CA ILE A 126 2.01 24.93 13.38
C ILE A 126 3.28 25.72 13.01
N HIS A 127 4.19 25.10 12.27
CA HIS A 127 5.46 25.73 11.88
C HIS A 127 5.22 26.90 10.91
N PHE A 128 4.28 26.77 9.97
CA PHE A 128 3.93 27.84 9.05
C PHE A 128 3.33 29.06 9.77
N ARG A 129 2.43 28.84 10.74
CA ARG A 129 1.88 29.93 11.57
C ARG A 129 2.95 30.59 12.44
N TRP A 130 3.83 29.79 13.03
CA TRP A 130 4.94 30.30 13.83
C TRP A 130 5.89 31.15 12.99
N MET A 131 6.28 30.65 11.81
CA MET A 131 7.12 31.36 10.85
C MET A 131 6.49 32.67 10.38
N ARG A 132 5.18 32.67 10.11
CA ARG A 132 4.44 33.87 9.72
C ARG A 132 4.35 34.91 10.85
N THR A 133 4.46 34.47 12.10
CA THR A 133 4.49 35.38 13.26
C THR A 133 5.89 35.95 13.45
N LEU A 134 6.93 35.13 13.33
CA LEU A 134 8.33 35.57 13.38
C LEU A 134 8.69 36.54 12.26
N SER A 135 8.16 36.34 11.05
CA SER A 135 8.39 37.25 9.92
C SER A 135 7.72 38.61 10.10
N LYS A 136 6.53 38.65 10.74
CA LYS A 136 5.86 39.90 11.11
C LYS A 136 6.57 40.64 12.25
N ALA A 137 7.17 39.90 13.19
CA ALA A 137 7.89 40.49 14.32
C ALA A 137 9.31 40.97 13.95
N ALA A 138 9.84 40.55 12.80
CA ALA A 138 11.16 40.92 12.30
C ALA A 138 11.14 42.11 11.31
N LEU A 139 9.94 42.64 11.00
CA LEU A 139 9.67 43.78 10.11
C LEU A 139 9.30 45.00 10.96
#